data_AF-A0A0H1B8Z1-F1
#
_entry.id   AF-A0A0H1B8Z1-F1
#
_cell.length_a   1.000
_cell.length_b   1.000
_cell.length_c   1.000
_cell.angle_alpha   90.00
_cell.angle_beta   90.00
_cell.angle_gamma   90.00
#
_symmetry.space_group_name_H-M   'P 1'
#
loop_
_entity.id
_entity.type
_entity.pdbx_description
1 polymer ?
#
loop_
_entity_poly.entity_id
_entity_poly.type
_entity_poly.pdbx_seq_one_letter_code
_entity_poly.pdbx_strand_id
1 'polypeptide(L)'
;MPHMFHYVEVTDKRTRQKHTQKHYNFGPEWGARSEPWWSTYRYQLEVFIDKISGKEPVHWISHEDSIAQIQTLDAIYEKSDLGKRPSKFAESKI
;
A
#
# COMPACT_ATOMS: atom_id res chain seq x y z
N MET A 1 0.82 6.62 -9.30
CA MET A 1 1.59 6.15 -10.47
C MET A 1 2.55 5.06 -9.99
N PRO A 2 2.20 3.76 -10.10
CA PRO A 2 3.04 2.65 -9.63
C PRO A 2 4.40 2.53 -10.35
N HIS A 3 4.64 3.39 -11.33
CA HIS A 3 5.81 3.44 -12.20
C HIS A 3 6.84 4.50 -11.79
N MET A 4 6.56 5.35 -10.80
CA MET A 4 7.62 6.19 -10.24
C MET A 4 8.51 5.30 -9.37
N PHE A 5 9.66 4.87 -9.91
CA PHE A 5 10.79 4.28 -9.18
C PHE A 5 10.75 2.79 -8.76
N HIS A 6 10.22 1.88 -9.58
CA HIS A 6 10.27 0.44 -9.26
C HIS A 6 11.05 -0.36 -10.31
N TYR A 7 12.37 -0.20 -10.31
CA TYR A 7 13.27 -1.17 -10.91
C TYR A 7 14.40 -1.46 -9.93
N VAL A 8 14.79 -2.72 -9.86
CA VAL A 8 15.95 -3.14 -9.06
C VAL A 8 17.07 -3.44 -10.04
N GLU A 9 18.15 -2.69 -9.96
CA GLU A 9 19.39 -3.05 -10.65
C GLU A 9 20.18 -3.98 -9.75
N VAL A 10 20.28 -5.24 -10.15
CA VAL A 10 21.05 -6.25 -9.43
C VAL A 10 22.40 -6.37 -10.12
N THR A 11 23.47 -6.16 -9.34
CA THR A 11 24.85 -6.37 -9.80
C THR A 11 25.39 -7.66 -9.21
N ASP A 12 25.77 -8.61 -10.06
CA ASP A 12 26.51 -9.79 -9.61
C ASP A 12 27.93 -9.37 -9.21
N LYS A 13 28.26 -9.54 -7.93
CA LYS A 13 29.57 -9.14 -7.38
C LYS A 13 30.74 -9.96 -7.94
N ARG A 14 30.50 -11.18 -8.42
CA ARG A 14 31.53 -12.08 -8.94
C ARG A 14 31.84 -11.80 -10.40
N THR A 15 30.82 -11.55 -11.22
CA THR A 15 30.98 -11.33 -12.67
C THR A 15 30.94 -9.86 -13.06
N ARG A 16 30.59 -8.97 -12.13
CA ARG A 16 30.31 -7.52 -12.35
C ARG A 16 29.23 -7.23 -13.38
N GLN A 17 28.45 -8.24 -13.78
CA GLN A 17 27.35 -8.04 -14.71
C GLN A 17 26.16 -7.41 -13.99
N LYS A 18 25.52 -6.45 -14.67
CA LYS A 18 24.34 -5.75 -14.18
C LYS A 18 23.12 -6.25 -14.93
N HIS A 19 22.05 -6.50 -14.20
CA HIS A 19 20.75 -6.81 -14.79
C HIS A 19 19.66 -5.99 -14.10
N THR A 20 18.81 -5.37 -14.91
CA THR A 20 17.68 -4.58 -14.44
C THR A 20 16.45 -5.48 -14.41
N GLN A 21 15.87 -5.65 -13.22
CA GLN A 21 14.60 -6.34 -13.04
C GLN A 21 13.50 -5.29 -12.90
N LYS A 22 12.50 -5.36 -13.79
CA LYS A 22 11.30 -4.53 -13.74
C LYS A 22 10.11 -5.46 -13.53
N HIS A 23 9.37 -5.25 -12.45
CA HIS A 23 8.17 -6.03 -12.14
C HIS A 23 6.95 -5.12 -12.25
N TYR A 24 6.49 -4.90 -13.48
CA TYR A 24 5.20 -4.26 -13.77
C TYR A 24 4.11 -5.31 -13.97
N ASN A 25 4.16 -6.36 -13.16
CA ASN A 25 3.21 -7.46 -13.26
C ASN A 25 2.12 -7.15 -12.23
N PHE A 26 0.88 -6.96 -12.66
CA PHE A 26 -0.25 -6.57 -11.81
C PHE A 26 -0.72 -7.68 -10.85
N GLY A 27 0.08 -8.74 -10.67
CA GLY A 27 -0.27 -9.92 -9.90
C GLY A 27 -1.38 -10.75 -10.54
N PRO A 28 -1.62 -11.96 -10.01
CA PRO A 28 -2.66 -12.85 -10.52
C PRO A 28 -4.08 -12.31 -10.30
N GLU A 29 -4.26 -11.46 -9.27
CA GLU A 29 -5.57 -10.98 -8.83
C GLU A 29 -6.12 -9.84 -9.70
N TRP A 30 -5.27 -8.91 -10.16
CA TRP A 30 -5.71 -7.80 -11.03
C TRP A 30 -5.67 -8.14 -12.52
N GLY A 31 -4.91 -9.17 -12.91
CA GLY A 31 -4.87 -9.68 -14.28
C GLY A 31 -4.63 -8.59 -15.34
N ALA A 32 -5.29 -8.74 -16.50
CA ALA A 32 -5.22 -7.79 -17.61
C ALA A 32 -6.12 -6.54 -17.43
N ARG A 33 -6.80 -6.36 -16.29
CA ARG A 33 -7.66 -5.18 -16.03
C ARG A 33 -6.84 -3.93 -15.66
N SER A 34 -5.57 -3.89 -16.02
CA SER A 34 -4.62 -3.00 -15.37
C SER A 34 -3.58 -2.50 -16.35
N GLU A 35 -3.26 -1.22 -16.28
CA GLU A 35 -2.27 -0.57 -17.12
C GLU A 35 -1.19 0.10 -16.27
N PRO A 36 0.07 0.10 -16.71
CA PRO A 36 1.18 0.52 -15.87
C PRO A 36 1.08 2.01 -15.52
N TRP A 37 0.41 2.82 -16.36
CA TRP A 37 0.21 4.26 -16.13
C TRP A 37 -0.97 4.61 -15.22
N TRP A 38 -1.83 3.66 -14.83
CA TRP A 38 -2.98 3.96 -13.98
C TRP A 38 -2.57 4.28 -12.54
N SER A 39 -3.34 5.14 -11.87
CA SER A 39 -3.07 5.49 -10.47
C SER A 39 -3.60 4.39 -9.53
N THR A 40 -2.92 4.19 -8.40
CA THR A 40 -3.40 3.33 -7.31
C THR A 40 -4.82 3.72 -6.87
N TYR A 41 -5.13 5.01 -6.88
CA TYR A 41 -6.43 5.54 -6.54
C TYR A 41 -7.56 5.05 -7.46
N ARG A 42 -7.29 4.89 -8.76
CA ARG A 42 -8.27 4.31 -9.69
C ARG A 42 -8.68 2.90 -9.25
N TYR A 43 -7.70 2.05 -8.93
CA TYR A 43 -7.97 0.68 -8.48
C TYR A 43 -8.77 0.65 -7.17
N GLN A 44 -8.47 1.56 -6.24
CA GLN A 44 -9.26 1.71 -5.00
C GLN A 44 -10.72 2.06 -5.29
N LEU A 45 -10.98 2.93 -6.29
CA LEU A 45 -12.35 3.26 -6.70
C LEU A 45 -13.04 2.08 -7.40
N GLU A 46 -12.34 1.30 -8.23
CA GLU A 46 -12.90 0.11 -8.87
C GLU A 46 -13.31 -0.94 -7.83
N VAL A 47 -12.44 -1.22 -6.86
CA VAL A 47 -12.74 -2.05 -5.68
C VAL A 47 -13.96 -1.54 -4.92
N PHE A 48 -14.04 -0.24 -4.69
CA PHE A 48 -15.15 0.38 -3.99
C PHE A 48 -16.47 0.16 -4.72
N ILE A 49 -16.48 0.38 -6.04
CA ILE A 49 -17.65 0.15 -6.89
C ILE A 49 -18.05 -1.33 -6.87
N ASP A 50 -17.10 -2.25 -6.96
CA ASP A 50 -17.38 -3.69 -6.93
C ASP A 50 -18.06 -4.07 -5.59
N LYS A 51 -17.56 -3.57 -4.46
CA LYS A 51 -18.16 -3.81 -3.14
C LYS A 51 -19.59 -3.27 -3.00
N ILE A 52 -19.84 -2.02 -3.39
CA ILE A 52 -21.18 -1.43 -3.28
C ILE A 52 -22.18 -2.06 -4.26
N SER A 53 -21.67 -2.62 -5.36
CA SER A 53 -22.48 -3.33 -6.37
C SER A 53 -22.74 -4.80 -5.99
N GLY A 54 -22.27 -5.25 -4.82
CA GLY A 54 -22.43 -6.63 -4.35
C GLY A 54 -21.53 -7.65 -5.05
N LYS A 55 -20.49 -7.21 -5.75
CA LYS A 55 -19.46 -8.07 -6.33
C LYS A 55 -18.34 -8.31 -5.32
N GLU A 56 -17.62 -9.41 -5.47
CA GLU A 56 -16.45 -9.68 -4.65
C GLU A 56 -15.28 -8.78 -5.11
N PRO A 57 -14.78 -7.88 -4.25
CA PRO A 57 -13.66 -7.02 -4.60
C PRO A 57 -12.36 -7.82 -4.71
N VAL A 58 -11.50 -7.44 -5.65
CA VAL A 58 -10.17 -8.04 -5.84
C VAL A 58 -9.30 -7.89 -4.59
N HIS A 59 -9.43 -6.76 -3.90
CA HIS A 59 -8.74 -6.47 -2.64
C HIS A 59 -9.66 -5.56 -1.81
N TRP A 60 -9.74 -5.73 -0.49
CA TRP A 60 -10.54 -4.84 0.35
C TRP A 60 -9.75 -4.46 1.61
N ILE A 61 -9.74 -3.16 1.91
CA ILE A 61 -9.18 -2.63 3.15
C ILE A 61 -10.34 -2.44 4.12
N SER A 62 -10.30 -3.16 5.24
CA SER A 62 -11.31 -3.10 6.28
C SER A 62 -11.10 -1.89 7.20
N HIS A 63 -12.08 -1.59 8.06
CA HIS A 63 -11.91 -0.54 9.08
C HIS A 63 -10.87 -0.95 10.13
N GLU A 64 -10.81 -2.25 10.41
CA GLU A 64 -9.88 -2.89 11.33
C GLU A 64 -8.43 -2.68 10.86
N ASP A 65 -8.17 -2.78 9.56
CA ASP A 65 -6.84 -2.49 8.99
C ASP A 65 -6.41 -1.06 9.27
N SER A 66 -7.34 -0.09 9.18
CA SER A 66 -7.05 1.32 9.47
C SER A 66 -6.73 1.54 10.94
N ILE A 67 -7.47 0.88 11.85
CA ILE A 67 -7.22 0.93 13.29
C ILE A 67 -5.85 0.32 13.60
N ALA A 68 -5.57 -0.87 13.06
CA ALA A 68 -4.31 -1.58 13.26
C ALA A 68 -3.11 -0.77 12.75
N GLN A 69 -3.24 -0.11 11.60
CA GLN A 69 -2.21 0.80 11.08
C GLN A 69 -1.92 1.96 12.03
N ILE A 70 -2.96 2.64 12.53
CA ILE A 70 -2.79 3.77 13.46
C ILE A 70 -2.16 3.29 14.78
N GLN A 71 -2.62 2.16 15.33
CA GLN A 71 -2.04 1.58 16.54
C GLN A 71 -0.56 1.18 16.36
N THR A 72 -0.22 0.63 15.19
CA THR A 72 1.16 0.28 14.86
C THR A 72 2.05 1.52 14.80
N LEU A 73 1.56 2.61 14.19
CA LEU A 73 2.28 3.88 14.16
C LEU A 73 2.49 4.44 15.56
N ASP A 74 1.46 4.45 16.40
CA ASP A 74 1.58 4.89 17.79
C ASP A 74 2.65 4.08 18.56
N ALA A 75 2.65 2.76 18.40
CA ALA A 75 3.65 1.89 19.03
C ALA A 75 5.08 2.17 18.53
N ILE A 76 5.27 2.46 17.25
CA ILE A 76 6.58 2.84 16.69
C ILE A 76 7.08 4.14 17.32
N TYR A 77 6.20 5.14 17.47
CA TYR A 77 6.54 6.42 18.08
C TYR A 77 6.94 6.27 19.55
N GLU A 78 6.18 5.48 20.32
CA GLU A 78 6.50 5.17 21.72
C GLU A 78 7.85 4.45 21.84
N LYS A 79 8.12 3.48 20.97
CA LYS A 79 9.41 2.75 20.95
C LYS A 79 10.59 3.60 20.48
N SER A 80 10.33 4.69 19.77
CA SER A 80 11.35 5.61 19.25
C SER A 80 11.59 6.82 20.16
N ASP A 81 11.00 6.85 21.36
CA ASP A 81 11.09 7.95 22.33
C ASP A 81 10.58 9.30 21.79
N LEU A 82 9.71 9.27 20.76
CA LEU A 82 9.09 10.46 20.17
C LEU A 82 7.76 10.83 20.86
N GLY A 83 7.23 9.94 21.70
CA GLY A 83 5.92 10.08 22.34
C GLY A 83 4.76 9.83 21.38
N LYS A 84 3.60 9.44 21.92
CA LYS A 84 2.40 9.14 21.13
C LYS A 84 1.92 10.38 20.37
N ARG A 85 1.45 10.20 19.12
CA ARG A 85 0.89 11.30 18.33
C ARG A 85 -0.33 11.91 19.05
N PRO A 86 -0.41 13.25 19.20
CA PRO A 86 -1.58 13.87 19.81
C PRO A 86 -2.82 13.62 18.96
N SER A 87 -3.84 12.99 19.54
CA SER A 87 -5.15 12.83 18.93
C SER A 87 -6.14 13.76 19.63
N LYS A 88 -6.73 14.70 18.88
CA LYS A 88 -7.69 15.68 19.42
C LYS A 88 -8.97 15.05 19.97
N PHE A 89 -9.20 13.76 19.74
CA PHE A 89 -10.32 13.00 20.30
C PHE A 89 -10.13 12.60 21.77
N ALA A 90 -8.90 12.59 22.29
CA ALA A 90 -8.64 12.21 23.68
C ALA A 90 -8.98 13.33 24.70
N GLU A 91 -9.22 14.56 24.22
CA GLU A 91 -9.46 15.74 25.07
C GLU A 91 -10.94 16.09 25.25
N SER A 92 -11.88 15.45 24.53
CA SER A 92 -13.31 15.67 24.81
C SER A 92 -13.79 14.72 25.92
N LYS A 93 -13.42 15.03 27.16
CA LYS A 93 -14.17 14.54 28.31
C LYS A 93 -15.54 15.23 28.31
N ILE A 94 -16.61 14.43 28.23
CA ILE A 94 -17.97 14.81 28.63
C ILE A 94 -17.96 15.06 30.14
#